data_AF-A0A957ULB9-F1
#
_entry.id   AF-A0A957ULB9-F1
#
_cell.length_a   1.000
_cell.length_b   1.000
_cell.length_c   1.000
_cell.angle_alpha   90.00
_cell.angle_beta   90.00
_cell.angle_gamma   90.00
#
_symmetry.space_group_name_H-M   'P 1'
#
loop_
_entity.id
_entity.type
_entity.pdbx_description
1 polymer ?
#
loop_
_entity_poly.entity_id
_entity_poly.type
_entity_poly.pdbx_seq_one_letter_code
_entity_poly.pdbx_strand_id
1 'polypeptide(L)'
;MHTKNVSRLAHWVTLLALLALLSACVGPQIAEEGSEASTPAAESEAAAPAAAEGGTGQISVYIGSDTNISDWWSNTIKPAFEAAHPEYELVVVHTGGSGGSGNGPIADRAYAALKTGDDPDVDYFETWNPLQPPGSLEDGLWQEITPENVPNIANIIEGAAASSTGYDIPYRGSQVIFAYNADRLLGLLKEQGKVGDDVTEVPAEYVPSTWPE
;
A
#
# COMPACT_ATOMS: atom_id res chain seq x y z
N MET A 1 -40.79 -19.94 9.81
CA MET A 1 -40.37 -20.56 8.54
C MET A 1 -39.42 -19.56 7.89
N HIS A 2 -38.12 -19.77 7.67
CA HIS A 2 -37.28 -20.97 7.63
C HIS A 2 -35.88 -20.55 8.10
N THR A 3 -35.36 -21.23 9.12
CA THR A 3 -33.97 -21.22 9.58
C THR A 3 -33.14 -22.15 8.68
N LYS A 4 -32.01 -21.67 8.15
CA LYS A 4 -30.93 -22.43 7.49
C LYS A 4 -29.65 -21.60 7.69
N ASN A 5 -28.48 -22.09 8.10
CA ASN A 5 -28.00 -23.41 8.46
C ASN A 5 -26.79 -23.20 9.39
N VAL A 6 -26.88 -23.72 10.61
CA VAL A 6 -25.76 -23.93 11.52
C VAL A 6 -25.06 -25.20 11.06
N SER A 7 -24.01 -25.10 10.22
CA SER A 7 -23.19 -26.27 9.84
C SER A 7 -21.96 -25.86 9.03
N ARG A 8 -20.91 -25.36 9.69
CA ARG A 8 -19.49 -25.48 9.25
C ARG A 8 -18.58 -25.38 10.48
N LEU A 9 -18.79 -26.27 11.45
CA LEU A 9 -18.00 -26.35 12.69
C LEU A 9 -17.56 -27.80 12.90
N ALA A 10 -16.83 -28.36 11.94
CA ALA A 10 -16.10 -29.62 12.08
C ALA A 10 -15.33 -29.87 10.79
N HIS A 11 -14.14 -30.47 10.92
CA HIS A 11 -13.15 -30.84 9.91
C HIS A 11 -12.09 -29.77 9.67
N TRP A 12 -10.85 -30.23 9.47
CA TRP A 12 -9.60 -29.48 9.21
C TRP A 12 -8.70 -29.22 10.44
N VAL A 13 -8.32 -30.31 11.11
CA VAL A 13 -7.16 -30.43 12.03
C VAL A 13 -5.94 -30.99 11.26
N THR A 14 -5.77 -30.74 9.96
CA THR A 14 -4.67 -31.39 9.21
C THR A 14 -4.21 -30.58 8.01
N LEU A 15 -3.32 -29.60 8.21
CA LEU A 15 -2.13 -29.33 7.38
C LEU A 15 -1.36 -28.10 7.91
N LEU A 16 -0.48 -28.33 8.89
CA LEU A 16 0.46 -27.33 9.41
C LEU A 16 1.87 -27.78 9.04
N ALA A 17 2.30 -27.51 7.81
CA ALA A 17 3.69 -27.58 7.34
C ALA A 17 3.75 -27.30 5.83
N LEU A 18 4.13 -26.09 5.41
CA LEU A 18 5.03 -25.83 4.27
C LEU A 18 5.14 -24.31 4.00
N LEU A 19 6.04 -23.62 4.71
CA LEU A 19 6.74 -22.44 4.16
C LEU A 19 8.03 -22.18 4.95
N ALA A 20 9.00 -23.10 4.81
CA ALA A 20 10.36 -22.91 5.28
C ALA A 20 11.31 -23.51 4.24
N LEU A 21 11.44 -22.88 3.06
CA LEU A 21 12.40 -23.30 2.04
C LEU A 21 12.86 -22.10 1.22
N LEU A 22 13.85 -21.35 1.75
CA LEU A 22 14.87 -20.63 0.98
C LEU A 22 15.99 -20.13 1.90
N SER A 23 16.75 -21.05 2.49
CA SER A 23 18.17 -20.82 2.79
C SER A 23 18.86 -22.15 3.09
N ALA A 24 19.53 -22.71 2.10
CA ALA A 24 20.41 -23.87 2.26
C ALA A 24 21.75 -23.59 1.59
N CYS A 25 22.68 -23.03 2.36
CA CYS A 25 24.11 -23.08 2.08
C CYS A 25 24.83 -23.70 3.29
N VAL A 26 25.13 -24.99 3.14
CA VAL A 26 26.30 -25.76 3.62
C VAL A 26 26.93 -25.42 4.99
N GLY A 27 26.80 -26.35 5.95
CA GLY A 27 27.67 -26.49 7.13
C GLY A 27 27.30 -27.71 7.99
N PRO A 28 28.25 -28.53 8.50
CA PRO A 28 27.96 -29.89 9.00
C PRO A 28 27.28 -29.94 10.38
N GLN A 29 26.40 -30.95 10.52
CA GLN A 29 25.76 -31.40 11.75
C GLN A 29 26.77 -31.80 12.83
N ILE A 30 26.57 -31.29 14.04
CA ILE A 30 27.03 -31.94 15.28
C ILE A 30 25.77 -32.17 16.12
N ALA A 31 25.57 -33.42 16.51
CA ALA A 31 24.50 -33.87 17.40
C ALA A 31 24.87 -33.59 18.86
N GLU A 32 23.90 -33.16 19.68
CA GLU A 32 23.85 -33.50 21.11
C GLU A 32 22.40 -33.59 21.60
N GLU A 33 22.18 -34.53 22.51
CA GLU A 33 20.92 -34.96 23.12
C GLU A 33 20.46 -34.05 24.28
N GLY A 34 19.14 -33.99 24.48
CA GLY A 34 18.52 -34.08 25.81
C GLY A 34 18.25 -32.80 26.60
N SER A 35 16.96 -32.49 26.85
CA SER A 35 16.38 -32.27 28.19
C SER A 35 14.90 -31.85 28.09
N GLU A 36 14.07 -32.41 28.95
CA GLU A 36 12.61 -32.29 28.99
C GLU A 36 12.07 -30.94 29.53
N ALA A 37 10.88 -30.60 29.02
CA ALA A 37 9.73 -29.96 29.67
C ALA A 37 9.82 -28.55 30.28
N SER A 38 9.03 -27.63 29.70
CA SER A 38 8.10 -26.75 30.44
C SER A 38 7.05 -26.16 29.49
N THR A 39 5.78 -26.37 29.83
CA THR A 39 4.61 -25.77 29.19
C THR A 39 4.51 -24.28 29.49
N PRO A 40 4.21 -23.41 28.52
CA PRO A 40 3.53 -22.14 28.81
C PRO A 40 2.13 -22.07 28.20
N ALA A 41 1.34 -21.22 28.84
CA ALA A 41 -0.07 -20.96 28.66
C ALA A 41 -0.46 -20.48 27.24
N ALA A 42 -1.70 -20.76 26.86
CA ALA A 42 -2.30 -20.37 25.61
C ALA A 42 -2.43 -18.84 25.49
N GLU A 43 -1.67 -18.25 24.56
CA GLU A 43 -1.93 -16.92 24.01
C GLU A 43 -3.02 -17.03 22.94
N SER A 44 -3.98 -16.11 23.04
CA SER A 44 -5.08 -15.93 22.10
C SER A 44 -4.53 -15.30 20.82
N GLU A 45 -4.19 -16.11 19.83
CA GLU A 45 -3.76 -15.66 18.51
C GLU A 45 -4.98 -15.18 17.71
N ALA A 46 -5.00 -13.89 17.39
CA ALA A 46 -6.01 -13.26 16.55
C ALA A 46 -5.98 -13.93 15.16
N ALA A 47 -7.10 -14.54 14.78
CA ALA A 47 -7.25 -15.20 13.49
C ALA A 47 -7.30 -14.14 12.36
N ALA A 48 -6.31 -14.15 11.48
CA ALA A 48 -6.39 -13.49 10.19
C ALA A 48 -7.53 -14.13 9.35
N PRO A 49 -8.26 -13.35 8.53
CA PRO A 49 -9.38 -13.87 7.76
C PRO A 49 -8.88 -14.80 6.65
N ALA A 50 -9.52 -15.98 6.54
CA ALA A 50 -9.25 -16.96 5.50
C ALA A 50 -9.90 -16.55 4.18
N ALA A 51 -9.13 -16.46 3.10
CA ALA A 51 -9.64 -16.38 1.74
C ALA A 51 -10.44 -17.65 1.40
N ALA A 52 -11.64 -17.47 0.83
CA ALA A 52 -12.55 -18.57 0.50
C ALA A 52 -12.14 -19.28 -0.80
N GLU A 53 -11.91 -20.59 -0.75
CA GLU A 53 -11.63 -21.39 -1.94
C GLU A 53 -12.90 -21.64 -2.79
N GLY A 54 -12.83 -21.31 -4.09
CA GLY A 54 -13.83 -21.73 -5.09
C GLY A 54 -14.09 -20.76 -6.24
N GLY A 55 -13.61 -19.52 -6.16
CA GLY A 55 -13.54 -18.56 -7.26
C GLY A 55 -12.16 -17.89 -7.24
N THR A 56 -11.73 -17.29 -8.34
CA THR A 56 -10.62 -16.33 -8.27
C THR A 56 -10.98 -15.31 -7.19
N GLY A 57 -10.18 -15.21 -6.14
CA GLY A 57 -10.41 -14.23 -5.09
C GLY A 57 -10.32 -12.84 -5.72
N GLN A 58 -11.38 -12.06 -5.67
CA GLN A 58 -11.33 -10.70 -6.19
C GLN A 58 -10.71 -9.79 -5.14
N ILE A 59 -9.78 -8.94 -5.59
CA ILE A 59 -9.18 -7.88 -4.79
C ILE A 59 -9.56 -6.55 -5.43
N SER A 60 -10.45 -5.81 -4.80
CA SER A 60 -10.98 -4.52 -5.23
C SER A 60 -10.09 -3.36 -4.78
N VAL A 61 -9.48 -2.69 -5.75
CA VAL A 61 -8.51 -1.60 -5.56
C VAL A 61 -9.08 -0.30 -6.11
N TYR A 62 -9.21 0.72 -5.26
CA TYR A 62 -9.72 2.04 -5.65
C TYR A 62 -8.61 3.08 -5.71
N ILE A 63 -8.44 3.70 -6.89
CA ILE A 63 -7.33 4.61 -7.20
C ILE A 63 -7.83 6.02 -7.45
N GLY A 64 -7.39 6.95 -6.61
CA GLY A 64 -7.71 8.39 -6.69
C GLY A 64 -6.56 9.25 -7.21
N SER A 65 -5.56 8.65 -7.85
CA SER A 65 -4.42 9.38 -8.44
C SER A 65 -4.61 9.73 -9.92
N ASP A 66 -3.72 10.59 -10.43
CA ASP A 66 -3.69 11.02 -11.82
C ASP A 66 -3.46 9.86 -12.83
N THR A 67 -3.70 10.14 -14.11
CA THR A 67 -3.67 9.16 -15.21
C THR A 67 -2.38 8.34 -15.28
N ASN A 68 -1.22 8.96 -15.01
CA ASN A 68 0.04 8.23 -15.02
C ASN A 68 0.11 7.12 -13.96
N ILE A 69 -0.53 7.32 -12.81
CA ILE A 69 -0.60 6.33 -11.73
C ILE A 69 -1.66 5.28 -12.06
N SER A 70 -2.84 5.68 -12.54
CA SER A 70 -3.86 4.70 -12.97
C SER A 70 -3.32 3.79 -14.08
N ASP A 71 -2.59 4.35 -15.06
CA ASP A 71 -1.97 3.59 -16.14
C ASP A 71 -0.91 2.63 -15.62
N TRP A 72 -0.09 3.05 -14.65
CA TRP A 72 0.89 2.17 -14.02
C TRP A 72 0.23 1.01 -13.27
N TRP A 73 -0.85 1.27 -12.54
CA TRP A 73 -1.60 0.20 -11.87
C TRP A 73 -2.22 -0.78 -12.85
N SER A 74 -2.90 -0.29 -13.89
CA SER A 74 -3.59 -1.14 -14.86
C SER A 74 -2.64 -1.91 -15.78
N ASN A 75 -1.51 -1.30 -16.19
CA ASN A 75 -0.63 -1.87 -17.21
C ASN A 75 0.64 -2.53 -16.65
N THR A 76 1.02 -2.23 -15.40
CA THR A 76 2.23 -2.78 -14.78
C THR A 76 1.91 -3.60 -13.54
N ILE A 77 1.21 -3.04 -12.56
CA ILE A 77 0.97 -3.73 -11.28
C ILE A 77 0.00 -4.89 -11.44
N LYS A 78 -1.19 -4.66 -12.01
CA LYS A 78 -2.20 -5.71 -12.21
C LYS A 78 -1.63 -6.91 -12.98
N PRO A 79 -1.00 -6.76 -14.16
CA PRO A 79 -0.48 -7.91 -14.90
C PRO A 79 0.62 -8.67 -14.15
N ALA A 80 1.53 -7.96 -13.45
CA ALA A 80 2.59 -8.59 -12.70
C ALA A 80 2.05 -9.35 -11.47
N PHE A 81 1.07 -8.77 -10.77
CA PHE A 81 0.43 -9.38 -9.62
C PHE A 81 -0.34 -10.65 -10.02
N GLU A 82 -1.22 -10.56 -11.02
CA GLU A 82 -2.03 -11.70 -11.47
C GLU A 82 -1.17 -12.82 -12.08
N ALA A 83 -0.02 -12.49 -12.67
CA ALA A 83 0.94 -13.50 -13.12
C ALA A 83 1.63 -14.23 -11.96
N ALA A 84 1.89 -13.55 -10.84
CA ALA A 84 2.50 -14.13 -9.64
C ALA A 84 1.47 -14.84 -8.75
N HIS A 85 0.21 -14.41 -8.80
CA HIS A 85 -0.90 -14.84 -7.95
C HIS A 85 -2.14 -15.18 -8.79
N PRO A 86 -2.11 -16.27 -9.57
CA PRO A 86 -3.18 -16.63 -10.49
C PRO A 86 -4.50 -16.99 -9.81
N GLU A 87 -4.49 -17.22 -8.51
CA GLU A 87 -5.68 -17.45 -7.68
C GLU A 87 -6.48 -16.18 -7.36
N TYR A 88 -5.92 -15.00 -7.64
CA TYR A 88 -6.59 -13.70 -7.41
C TYR A 88 -6.81 -12.93 -8.71
N GLU A 89 -7.89 -12.15 -8.75
CA GLU A 89 -8.15 -11.14 -9.77
C GLU A 89 -8.08 -9.75 -9.13
N LEU A 90 -7.25 -8.86 -9.68
CA LEU A 90 -7.13 -7.49 -9.20
C LEU A 90 -8.09 -6.57 -9.94
N VAL A 91 -9.20 -6.18 -9.32
CA VAL A 91 -10.16 -5.24 -9.92
C VAL A 91 -9.77 -3.82 -9.56
N VAL A 92 -9.18 -3.12 -10.54
CA VAL A 92 -8.70 -1.76 -10.39
C VAL A 92 -9.77 -0.77 -10.87
N VAL A 93 -10.28 0.06 -9.95
CA VAL A 93 -11.28 1.10 -10.20
C VAL A 93 -10.64 2.46 -10.03
N HIS A 94 -10.62 3.26 -11.10
CA HIS A 94 -10.22 4.66 -11.00
C HIS A 94 -11.41 5.51 -10.58
N THR A 95 -11.31 6.15 -9.41
CA THR A 95 -12.40 6.96 -8.84
C THR A 95 -12.40 8.41 -9.32
N GLY A 96 -11.34 8.83 -10.02
CA GLY A 96 -11.15 10.20 -10.48
C GLY A 96 -10.84 11.18 -9.34
N GLY A 97 -10.59 12.43 -9.71
CA GLY A 97 -10.23 13.49 -8.78
C GLY A 97 -8.74 13.48 -8.42
N SER A 98 -8.11 14.65 -8.35
CA SER A 98 -6.70 14.77 -7.98
C SER A 98 -6.52 14.39 -6.50
N GLY A 99 -5.47 13.62 -6.20
CA GLY A 99 -4.99 13.38 -4.83
C GLY A 99 -5.95 12.63 -3.91
N GLY A 100 -6.71 11.66 -4.41
CA GLY A 100 -7.54 10.78 -3.58
C GLY A 100 -8.98 11.24 -3.37
N SER A 101 -9.38 12.40 -3.91
CA SER A 101 -10.70 12.98 -3.65
C SER A 101 -11.87 12.10 -4.11
N GLY A 102 -11.71 11.28 -5.16
CA GLY A 102 -12.71 10.31 -5.59
C GLY A 102 -12.93 9.14 -4.64
N ASN A 103 -11.99 8.85 -3.74
CA ASN A 103 -12.10 7.73 -2.81
C ASN A 103 -12.99 8.02 -1.60
N GLY A 104 -13.27 9.29 -1.29
CA GLY A 104 -14.07 9.66 -0.10
C GLY A 104 -15.47 9.06 -0.07
N PRO A 105 -16.28 9.23 -1.13
CA PRO A 105 -17.60 8.59 -1.18
C PRO A 105 -17.54 7.05 -1.10
N ILE A 106 -16.45 6.44 -1.57
CA ILE A 106 -16.26 4.99 -1.50
C ILE A 106 -15.91 4.56 -0.07
N ALA A 107 -15.06 5.33 0.63
CA ALA A 107 -14.73 5.10 2.04
C ALA A 107 -15.96 5.32 2.95
N ASP A 108 -16.79 6.32 2.66
CA ASP A 108 -18.07 6.55 3.37
C ASP A 108 -19.03 5.36 3.20
N ARG A 109 -19.15 4.83 1.97
CA ARG A 109 -19.93 3.62 1.69
C ARG A 109 -19.38 2.41 2.42
N ALA A 110 -18.06 2.20 2.36
CA ALA A 110 -17.38 1.08 3.01
C ALA A 110 -17.61 1.11 4.53
N TYR A 111 -17.49 2.28 5.14
CA TYR A 111 -17.75 2.45 6.57
C TYR A 111 -19.22 2.24 6.94
N ALA A 112 -20.16 2.71 6.10
CA ALA A 112 -21.58 2.45 6.32
C ALA A 112 -21.92 0.95 6.26
N ALA A 113 -21.34 0.22 5.30
CA ALA A 113 -21.49 -1.24 5.18
C ALA A 113 -20.94 -1.97 6.42
N LEU A 114 -19.75 -1.57 6.89
CA LEU A 114 -19.18 -2.10 8.15
C LEU A 114 -20.16 -1.93 9.32
N LYS A 115 -20.80 -0.75 9.43
CA LYS A 115 -21.77 -0.46 10.51
C LYS A 115 -23.05 -1.29 10.43
N THR A 116 -23.41 -1.80 9.26
CA THR A 116 -24.55 -2.71 9.09
C THR A 116 -24.16 -4.18 9.12
N GLY A 117 -22.85 -4.48 9.21
CA GLY A 117 -22.31 -5.84 9.14
C GLY A 117 -22.29 -6.41 7.72
N ASP A 118 -22.46 -5.55 6.71
CA ASP A 118 -22.31 -5.90 5.31
C ASP A 118 -20.83 -5.80 4.88
N ASP A 119 -20.49 -6.48 3.79
CA ASP A 119 -19.16 -6.41 3.18
C ASP A 119 -18.89 -4.98 2.64
N PRO A 120 -17.80 -4.31 3.07
CA PRO A 120 -17.40 -3.02 2.53
C PRO A 120 -17.13 -3.01 1.02
N ASP A 121 -16.81 -4.17 0.42
CA ASP A 121 -16.51 -4.33 -1.00
C ASP A 121 -15.39 -3.37 -1.47
N VAL A 122 -14.35 -3.29 -0.64
CA VAL A 122 -13.08 -2.59 -0.88
C VAL A 122 -11.96 -3.29 -0.12
N ASP A 123 -10.89 -3.66 -0.82
CA ASP A 123 -9.71 -4.30 -0.21
C ASP A 123 -8.54 -3.31 -0.08
N TYR A 124 -8.43 -2.35 -1.00
CA TYR A 124 -7.34 -1.38 -1.01
C TYR A 124 -7.77 -0.01 -1.52
N PHE A 125 -7.34 1.03 -0.80
CA PHE A 125 -7.43 2.41 -1.24
C PHE A 125 -6.05 2.98 -1.54
N GLU A 126 -5.84 3.43 -2.78
CA GLU A 126 -4.67 4.21 -3.16
C GLU A 126 -4.95 5.70 -2.95
N THR A 127 -4.07 6.43 -2.24
CA THR A 127 -4.28 7.82 -1.80
C THR A 127 -5.54 8.02 -0.97
N TRP A 128 -5.59 7.41 0.21
CA TRP A 128 -6.63 7.71 1.18
C TRP A 128 -6.07 7.82 2.59
N ASN A 129 -6.72 8.63 3.41
CA ASN A 129 -6.34 8.81 4.81
C ASN A 129 -7.17 7.85 5.68
N PRO A 130 -6.57 6.88 6.37
CA PRO A 130 -7.31 5.92 7.22
C PRO A 130 -7.98 6.58 8.44
N LEU A 131 -7.66 7.84 8.75
CA LEU A 131 -8.41 8.63 9.75
C LEU A 131 -9.73 9.19 9.20
N GLN A 132 -10.07 8.89 7.95
CA GLN A 132 -11.31 9.28 7.29
C GLN A 132 -12.04 8.05 6.73
N PRO A 133 -13.37 7.96 6.88
CA PRO A 133 -14.23 8.86 7.66
C PRO A 133 -13.95 8.77 9.17
N PRO A 134 -14.27 9.80 9.97
CA PRO A 134 -14.02 9.80 11.41
C PRO A 134 -14.66 8.58 12.13
N GLY A 135 -13.90 7.94 13.02
CA GLY A 135 -14.34 6.74 13.74
C GLY A 135 -14.04 5.41 13.02
N SER A 136 -13.78 5.45 11.70
CA SER A 136 -13.61 4.23 10.91
C SER A 136 -12.40 3.39 11.33
N LEU A 137 -11.33 4.01 11.82
CA LEU A 137 -10.17 3.34 12.36
C LEU A 137 -10.51 2.57 13.64
N GLU A 138 -11.16 3.22 14.59
CA GLU A 138 -11.54 2.64 15.88
C GLU A 138 -12.57 1.51 15.73
N ASP A 139 -13.40 1.62 14.69
CA ASP A 139 -14.40 0.62 14.35
C ASP A 139 -13.87 -0.55 13.51
N GLY A 140 -12.59 -0.52 13.14
CA GLY A 140 -11.92 -1.65 12.49
C GLY A 140 -12.10 -1.71 10.97
N LEU A 141 -12.36 -0.58 10.29
CA LEU A 141 -12.39 -0.55 8.82
C LEU A 141 -10.99 -0.76 8.20
N TRP A 142 -9.93 -0.37 8.91
CA TRP A 142 -8.57 -0.34 8.40
C TRP A 142 -7.70 -1.42 9.06
N GLN A 143 -6.86 -2.06 8.26
CA GLN A 143 -5.90 -3.06 8.72
C GLN A 143 -4.62 -2.36 9.21
N GLU A 144 -4.18 -2.69 10.42
CA GLU A 144 -2.86 -2.29 10.91
C GLU A 144 -1.78 -2.97 10.05
N ILE A 145 -0.79 -2.18 9.64
CA ILE A 145 0.34 -2.62 8.82
C ILE A 145 1.52 -2.91 9.73
N THR A 146 2.01 -4.14 9.69
CA THR A 146 3.14 -4.59 10.49
C THR A 146 4.17 -5.33 9.63
N PRO A 147 5.42 -5.46 10.07
CA PRO A 147 6.41 -6.27 9.36
C PRO A 147 6.01 -7.76 9.22
N GLU A 148 5.11 -8.27 10.06
CA GLU A 148 4.60 -9.63 9.97
C GLU A 148 3.64 -9.82 8.79
N ASN A 149 2.75 -8.85 8.54
CA ASN A 149 1.78 -8.94 7.44
C ASN A 149 2.24 -8.26 6.13
N VAL A 150 3.13 -7.27 6.23
CA VAL A 150 3.78 -6.60 5.09
C VAL A 150 5.29 -6.53 5.35
N PRO A 151 6.06 -7.60 5.13
CA PRO A 151 7.49 -7.65 5.44
C PRO A 151 8.33 -6.54 4.79
N ASN A 152 7.93 -6.08 3.61
CA ASN A 152 8.61 -5.02 2.90
C ASN A 152 8.42 -3.63 3.52
N ILE A 153 7.52 -3.46 4.50
CA ILE A 153 7.39 -2.19 5.23
C ILE A 153 8.69 -1.84 5.98
N ALA A 154 9.51 -2.83 6.33
CA ALA A 154 10.82 -2.61 6.94
C ALA A 154 11.84 -1.93 6.01
N ASN A 155 11.55 -1.85 4.69
CA ASN A 155 12.46 -1.30 3.68
C ASN A 155 12.11 0.13 3.25
N ILE A 156 11.06 0.75 3.82
CA ILE A 156 10.70 2.13 3.48
C ILE A 156 11.71 3.13 4.06
N ILE A 157 11.93 4.24 3.36
CA ILE A 157 12.84 5.29 3.84
C ILE A 157 12.28 5.99 5.09
N GLU A 158 13.16 6.44 5.99
CA GLU A 158 12.78 7.03 7.29
C GLU A 158 11.78 8.19 7.15
N GLY A 159 12.00 9.09 6.19
CA GLY A 159 11.08 10.22 5.96
C GLY A 159 9.67 9.79 5.57
N ALA A 160 9.52 8.67 4.86
CA ALA A 160 8.22 8.12 4.52
C ALA A 160 7.60 7.37 5.70
N ALA A 161 8.40 6.59 6.45
CA ALA A 161 7.96 5.94 7.69
C ALA A 161 7.40 6.95 8.71
N ALA A 162 8.07 8.09 8.87
CA ALA A 162 7.66 9.14 9.79
C ALA A 162 6.31 9.80 9.43
N SER A 163 5.86 9.67 8.18
CA SER A 163 4.56 10.18 7.73
C SER A 163 3.42 9.16 7.81
N SER A 164 3.71 7.89 8.11
CA SER A 164 2.69 6.85 8.19
C SER A 164 1.93 6.89 9.51
N THR A 165 0.67 6.50 9.47
CA THR A 165 -0.18 6.28 10.65
C THR A 165 -0.08 4.85 11.20
N GLY A 166 0.66 3.96 10.53
CA GLY A 166 0.68 2.52 10.82
C GLY A 166 -0.48 1.75 10.19
N TYR A 167 -1.41 2.43 9.51
CA TYR A 167 -2.56 1.85 8.79
C TYR A 167 -2.53 2.17 7.30
N ASP A 168 -1.40 2.68 6.82
CA ASP A 168 -1.16 3.04 5.43
C ASP A 168 0.22 2.52 5.01
N ILE A 169 0.42 2.33 3.71
CA ILE A 169 1.69 1.88 3.14
C ILE A 169 2.27 3.04 2.31
N PRO A 170 3.31 3.74 2.81
CA PRO A 170 3.99 4.76 2.05
C PRO A 170 4.72 4.14 0.86
N TYR A 171 4.30 4.49 -0.35
CA TYR A 171 4.94 3.99 -1.58
C TYR A 171 5.44 5.12 -2.50
N ARG A 172 4.94 6.35 -2.33
CA ARG A 172 5.41 7.53 -3.05
C ARG A 172 5.40 8.77 -2.15
N GLY A 173 6.46 9.57 -2.26
CA GLY A 173 6.53 10.91 -1.67
C GLY A 173 6.33 11.98 -2.74
N SER A 174 5.72 13.10 -2.36
CA SER A 174 5.65 14.28 -3.22
C SER A 174 6.71 15.29 -2.78
N GLN A 175 7.45 15.83 -3.75
CA GLN A 175 8.35 16.95 -3.53
C GLN A 175 7.88 18.14 -4.37
N VAL A 176 7.78 19.30 -3.73
CA VAL A 176 7.51 20.56 -4.44
C VAL A 176 8.83 21.04 -5.01
N ILE A 177 8.97 20.89 -6.33
CA ILE A 177 10.09 21.44 -7.09
C ILE A 177 9.64 22.73 -7.80
N PHE A 178 10.53 23.70 -7.88
CA PHE A 178 10.31 24.88 -8.70
C PHE A 178 10.83 24.62 -10.11
N ALA A 179 9.92 24.39 -11.06
CA ALA A 179 10.25 24.26 -12.47
C ALA A 179 10.14 25.62 -13.17
N TYR A 180 11.08 25.91 -14.07
CA TYR A 180 11.06 27.12 -14.90
C TYR A 180 11.43 26.80 -16.34
N ASN A 181 10.99 27.64 -17.27
CA ASN A 181 11.41 27.56 -18.67
C ASN A 181 12.72 28.34 -18.82
N ALA A 182 13.83 27.63 -19.00
CA ALA A 182 15.17 28.21 -19.07
C ALA A 182 15.34 29.16 -20.25
N ASP A 183 14.81 28.82 -21.43
CA ASP A 183 14.90 29.66 -22.63
C ASP A 183 14.18 30.99 -22.43
N ARG A 184 12.98 30.94 -21.84
CA ARG A 184 12.20 32.14 -21.53
C ARG A 184 12.91 33.02 -20.51
N LEU A 185 13.46 32.42 -19.45
CA LEU A 185 14.21 33.16 -18.44
C LEU A 185 15.46 33.81 -19.05
N LEU A 186 16.22 33.06 -19.85
CA LEU A 186 17.41 33.57 -20.53
C LEU A 186 17.06 34.72 -21.49
N GLY A 187 15.99 34.59 -22.27
CA GLY A 187 15.49 35.65 -23.15
C GLY A 187 15.17 36.93 -22.38
N LEU A 188 14.46 36.83 -21.26
CA LEU A 188 14.16 37.97 -20.39
C LEU A 188 15.42 38.61 -19.80
N LEU A 189 16.41 37.80 -19.40
CA LEU A 189 17.68 38.32 -18.88
C LEU A 189 18.46 39.10 -19.95
N LYS A 190 18.44 38.65 -21.21
CA LYS A 190 19.04 39.37 -22.34
C LYS A 190 18.30 40.68 -22.64
N GLU A 191 16.97 40.63 -22.72
CA GLU A 191 16.13 41.83 -22.93
C GLU A 191 16.36 42.90 -21.86
N GLN A 192 16.62 42.48 -20.62
CA GLN A 192 16.91 43.38 -19.50
C GLN A 192 18.38 43.81 -19.40
N GLY A 193 19.25 43.35 -20.30
CA GLY A 193 20.69 43.61 -20.26
C GLY A 193 21.39 43.04 -19.02
N LYS A 194 20.81 42.00 -18.40
CA LYS A 194 21.36 41.33 -17.21
C LYS A 194 22.45 40.32 -17.55
N VAL A 195 22.45 39.82 -18.78
CA VAL A 195 23.45 38.92 -19.34
C VAL A 195 23.75 39.33 -20.79
N GLY A 196 24.89 38.91 -21.34
CA GLY A 196 25.26 39.16 -22.73
C GLY A 196 24.47 38.31 -23.72
N ASP A 197 24.40 38.75 -24.97
CA ASP A 197 23.72 38.02 -26.06
C ASP A 197 24.37 36.66 -26.37
N ASP A 198 25.66 36.53 -26.07
CA ASP A 198 26.48 35.34 -26.23
C ASP A 198 26.22 34.26 -25.16
N VAL A 199 25.54 34.61 -24.06
CA VAL A 199 25.20 33.66 -23.00
C VAL A 199 24.14 32.66 -23.49
N THR A 200 24.40 31.36 -23.33
CA THR A 200 23.54 30.26 -23.83
C THR A 200 22.75 29.53 -22.76
N GLU A 201 23.04 29.78 -21.48
CA GLU A 201 22.38 29.14 -20.34
C GLU A 201 22.05 30.18 -19.26
N VAL A 202 21.03 29.93 -18.46
CA VAL A 202 20.69 30.81 -17.33
C VAL A 202 21.82 30.74 -16.29
N PRO A 203 22.49 31.85 -15.95
CA PRO A 203 23.52 31.82 -14.91
C PRO A 203 22.94 31.43 -13.55
N ALA A 204 23.73 30.70 -12.76
CA ALA A 204 23.28 30.09 -11.50
C ALA A 204 22.70 31.10 -10.50
N GLU A 205 23.19 32.35 -10.50
CA GLU A 205 22.67 33.42 -9.64
C GLU A 205 21.23 33.85 -9.95
N TYR A 206 20.72 33.50 -11.14
CA TYR A 206 19.33 33.73 -11.54
C TYR A 206 18.46 32.48 -11.44
N VAL A 207 19.05 31.32 -11.15
CA VAL A 207 18.30 30.10 -10.86
C VAL A 207 17.75 30.21 -9.44
N PRO A 208 16.42 30.14 -9.24
CA PRO A 208 15.86 30.17 -7.90
C PRO A 208 16.46 29.07 -7.05
N SER A 209 17.08 29.44 -5.92
CA SER A 209 17.65 28.46 -5.00
C SER A 209 16.54 27.52 -4.53
N THR A 210 16.67 26.24 -4.87
CA THR A 210 15.77 25.20 -4.39
C THR A 210 16.14 24.88 -2.95
N TRP A 211 15.54 25.62 -2.01
CA TRP A 211 15.62 25.48 -0.54
C TRP A 211 16.88 26.03 0.17
N PRO A 212 16.73 26.59 1.40
CA PRO A 212 17.87 26.80 2.30
C PRO A 212 18.44 25.45 2.73
N GLU A 213 19.77 25.37 2.82
CA GLU A 213 20.49 24.22 3.39
C GLU A 213 20.04 23.88 4.82
#